data_AF-A0A968LFK5-F1
#
_entry.id   AF-A0A968LFK5-F1
#
_cell.length_a   1.000
_cell.length_b   1.000
_cell.length_c   1.000
_cell.angle_alpha   90.00
_cell.angle_beta   90.00
_cell.angle_gamma   90.00
#
_symmetry.space_group_name_H-M   'P 1'
#
loop_
_entity.id
_entity.type
_entity.pdbx_description
1 polymer ?
#
loop_
_entity_poly.entity_id
_entity_poly.type
_entity_poly.pdbx_seq_one_letter_code
_entity_poly.pdbx_strand_id
1 'polypeptide(L)'
;MVQLVPNQWITDKLVITKRAGAEITLDGVAIAPDRYLKIGGGWEAARVTVDHGGHQFEGNQPFSVVLVGYDGADSYAYLSGSSAGGINPEPQG
;
A
#
# COMPACT_ATOMS: atom_id res chain seq x y z
N MET A 1 4.24 -9.79 1.18
CA MET A 1 4.64 -9.35 -0.18
C MET A 1 5.75 -8.32 -0.06
N VAL A 2 6.49 -8.04 -1.13
CA VAL A 2 7.53 -7.00 -1.15
C VAL A 2 7.17 -5.97 -2.23
N GLN A 3 7.28 -4.68 -1.89
CA GLN A 3 7.11 -3.54 -2.80
C GLN A 3 8.44 -2.79 -2.90
N LEU A 4 8.87 -2.47 -4.12
CA LEU A 4 10.01 -1.58 -4.34
C LEU A 4 9.53 -0.14 -4.51
N VAL A 5 10.16 0.78 -3.78
CA VAL A 5 9.99 2.24 -3.90
C VAL A 5 11.18 2.80 -4.68
N PRO A 6 10.99 3.28 -5.92
CA PRO A 6 12.03 3.90 -6.73
C PRO A 6 12.59 5.18 -6.10
N ASN A 7 13.84 5.52 -6.42
CA ASN A 7 14.54 6.68 -5.84
C ASN A 7 14.48 7.97 -6.69
N GLN A 8 13.67 7.98 -7.76
CA GLN A 8 13.63 9.10 -8.71
C GLN A 8 12.67 10.23 -8.28
N TRP A 9 11.65 9.91 -7.48
CA TRP A 9 10.64 10.88 -7.05
C TRP A 9 10.90 11.42 -5.65
N ILE A 10 10.49 12.68 -5.44
CA ILE A 10 10.71 13.39 -4.17
C ILE A 10 9.70 12.94 -3.10
N THR A 11 8.48 12.61 -3.52
CA THR A 11 7.42 12.17 -2.59
C THR A 11 6.93 10.79 -2.97
N ASP A 12 6.97 9.87 -2.01
CA ASP A 12 6.42 8.52 -2.14
C ASP A 12 5.39 8.25 -1.03
N LYS A 13 4.22 7.74 -1.42
CA LYS A 13 3.09 7.46 -0.55
C LYS A 13 2.53 6.07 -0.84
N LEU A 14 2.30 5.32 0.23
CA LEU A 14 1.54 4.09 0.19
C LEU A 14 0.09 4.40 0.55
N VAL A 15 -0.84 3.99 -0.31
CA VAL A 15 -2.27 3.95 -0.04
C VAL A 15 -2.64 2.50 0.26
N ILE A 16 -2.94 2.20 1.52
CA ILE A 16 -3.16 0.84 1.98
C ILE A 16 -4.63 0.67 2.31
N THR A 17 -5.32 -0.23 1.63
CA THR A 17 -6.76 -0.47 1.79
C THR A 17 -7.00 -1.87 2.35
N LYS A 18 -7.79 -1.96 3.42
CA LYS A 18 -8.07 -3.23 4.13
C LYS A 18 -9.51 -3.28 4.64
N ARG A 19 -9.98 -4.49 4.99
CA ARG A 19 -11.22 -4.65 5.76
C ARG A 19 -11.06 -4.05 7.15
N ALA A 20 -12.13 -3.46 7.66
CA ALA A 20 -12.19 -2.94 9.02
C ALA A 20 -11.77 -4.02 10.02
N GLY A 21 -10.77 -3.71 10.85
CA GLY A 21 -10.25 -4.64 11.87
C GLY A 21 -9.22 -5.66 11.37
N ALA A 22 -8.86 -5.66 10.08
CA ALA A 22 -7.69 -6.41 9.60
C ALA A 22 -6.40 -5.77 10.15
N GLU A 23 -5.34 -6.54 10.33
CA GLU A 23 -4.04 -6.03 10.77
C GLU A 23 -3.05 -6.09 9.61
N ILE A 24 -2.31 -5.00 9.39
CA ILE A 24 -1.28 -4.88 8.37
C ILE A 24 0.00 -4.38 9.03
N THR A 25 1.11 -5.04 8.75
CA THR A 25 2.45 -4.60 9.13
C THR A 25 3.22 -4.12 7.92
N LEU A 26 3.97 -3.03 8.09
CA LEU A 26 4.99 -2.53 7.18
C LEU A 26 6.35 -2.74 7.85
N ASP A 27 7.22 -3.53 7.22
CA ASP A 27 8.56 -3.86 7.72
C ASP A 27 8.55 -4.41 9.16
N GLY A 28 7.55 -5.27 9.44
CA GLY A 28 7.33 -5.87 10.76
C GLY A 28 6.67 -4.94 11.79
N VAL A 29 6.40 -3.68 11.44
CA VAL A 29 5.74 -2.71 12.33
C VAL A 29 4.27 -2.57 11.96
N ALA A 30 3.37 -2.74 12.93
CA ALA A 30 1.94 -2.55 12.72
C ALA A 30 1.63 -1.10 12.38
N ILE A 31 0.82 -0.88 11.33
CA ILE A 31 0.31 0.46 11.01
C ILE A 31 -0.81 0.78 12.00
N ALA A 32 -0.64 1.86 12.76
CA ALA A 32 -1.54 2.21 13.85
C ALA A 32 -3.00 2.36 13.36
N PRO A 33 -4.00 1.80 14.08
CA PRO A 33 -5.40 1.82 13.64
C PRO A 33 -5.98 3.21 13.40
N ASP A 34 -5.51 4.21 14.13
CA ASP A 34 -5.93 5.62 14.01
C ASP A 34 -5.44 6.30 12.72
N ARG A 35 -4.50 5.69 11.99
CA ARG A 35 -4.04 6.12 10.66
C ARG A 35 -5.03 5.76 9.55
N TYR A 36 -5.99 4.88 9.84
CA TYR A 36 -6.97 4.40 8.87
C TYR A 36 -8.25 5.24 8.93
N LEU A 37 -8.70 5.68 7.75
CA LEU A 37 -9.98 6.34 7.55
C LEU A 37 -10.99 5.35 6.98
N LYS A 38 -12.21 5.33 7.53
CA LYS A 38 -13.30 4.51 6.99
C LYS A 38 -13.71 5.06 5.62
N ILE A 39 -13.77 4.18 4.62
CA ILE A 39 -14.15 4.52 3.24
C ILE A 39 -15.49 3.92 2.80
N GLY A 40 -16.24 3.33 3.74
CA GLY A 40 -17.54 2.70 3.49
C GLY A 40 -17.44 1.20 3.19
N GLY A 41 -18.58 0.51 3.20
CA GLY A 41 -18.66 -0.92 2.85
C GLY A 41 -17.85 -1.88 3.75
N GLY A 42 -17.48 -1.44 4.97
CA GLY A 42 -16.62 -2.22 5.87
C GLY A 42 -15.13 -2.15 5.53
N TRP A 43 -14.71 -1.17 4.72
CA TRP A 43 -13.31 -0.95 4.34
C TRP A 43 -12.75 0.32 4.96
N GLU A 44 -11.43 0.35 5.11
CA GLU A 44 -10.66 1.49 5.58
C GLU A 44 -9.34 1.63 4.82
N ALA A 45 -8.83 2.86 4.77
CA ALA A 45 -7.59 3.17 4.05
C ALA A 45 -6.66 4.09 4.86
N ALA A 46 -5.37 3.81 4.80
CA ALA A 46 -4.32 4.66 5.37
C ALA A 46 -3.42 5.22 4.26
N ARG A 47 -2.83 6.40 4.52
CA ARG A 47 -1.77 6.99 3.71
C ARG A 47 -0.49 7.07 4.54
N VAL A 48 0.57 6.45 4.05
CA VAL A 48 1.86 6.35 4.75
C VAL A 48 2.94 6.90 3.85
N THR A 49 3.72 7.86 4.34
CA THR A 49 4.97 8.24 3.68
C THR A 49 5.97 7.12 3.89
N VAL A 50 6.69 6.76 2.83
CA VAL A 50 7.65 5.68 2.87
C VAL A 50 8.96 6.16 2.26
N ASP A 51 10.07 5.65 2.79
CA ASP A 51 11.39 5.92 2.24
C ASP A 51 11.62 5.09 0.96
N HIS A 52 12.70 5.38 0.26
CA HIS A 52 13.11 4.59 -0.91
C HIS A 52 13.62 3.21 -0.48
N GLY A 53 13.42 2.20 -1.33
CA GLY A 53 13.90 0.84 -1.10
C GLY A 53 12.81 -0.22 -1.07
N GLY A 54 13.18 -1.41 -0.61
CA GLY A 54 12.28 -2.55 -0.54
C GLY A 54 11.51 -2.58 0.78
N HIS A 55 10.19 -2.65 0.71
CA HIS A 55 9.29 -2.69 1.86
C HIS A 55 8.46 -3.96 1.89
N GLN A 56 8.43 -4.63 3.03
CA GLN A 56 7.68 -5.86 3.24
C GLN A 56 6.33 -5.56 3.90
N PHE A 57 5.27 -6.07 3.29
CA PHE A 57 3.92 -6.01 3.83
C PHE A 57 3.39 -7.39 4.19
N GLU A 58 2.79 -7.49 5.37
CA GLU A 58 2.10 -8.68 5.84
C GLU A 58 0.73 -8.29 6.38
N GLY A 59 -0.23 -9.19 6.25
CA GLY A 59 -1.58 -8.95 6.73
C GLY A 59 -2.31 -10.25 7.03
N ASN A 60 -3.19 -10.20 8.03
CA ASN A 60 -3.98 -11.36 8.46
C ASN A 60 -5.25 -11.59 7.62
N GLN A 61 -5.59 -10.65 6.74
CA GLN A 61 -6.69 -10.70 5.79
C GLN A 61 -6.26 -10.08 4.45
N PRO A 62 -7.03 -10.28 3.36
CA PRO A 62 -6.71 -9.65 2.08
C PRO A 62 -6.73 -8.11 2.15
N PHE A 63 -5.74 -7.49 1.49
CA PHE A 63 -5.56 -6.05 1.42
C PHE A 63 -4.91 -5.63 0.10
N SER A 64 -4.97 -4.33 -0.21
CA SER A 64 -4.24 -3.72 -1.32
C SER A 64 -3.31 -2.62 -0.84
N VAL A 65 -2.26 -2.40 -1.63
CA VAL A 65 -1.29 -1.32 -1.47
C VAL A 65 -1.13 -0.67 -2.83
N VAL A 66 -1.35 0.64 -2.91
CA VAL A 66 -0.99 1.43 -4.08
C VAL A 66 0.17 2.32 -3.69
N LEU A 67 1.32 2.10 -4.28
CA LEU A 67 2.45 3.03 -4.17
C LEU A 67 2.24 4.14 -5.20
N VAL A 68 2.25 5.38 -4.76
CA VAL A 68 2.17 6.58 -5.61
C VAL A 68 3.38 7.43 -5.30
N GLY A 69 4.12 7.85 -6.31
CA GLY A 69 5.12 8.89 -6.13
C GLY A 69 5.12 9.91 -7.24
N TYR A 70 5.62 11.09 -6.91
CA TYR A 70 5.57 12.26 -7.78
C TYR A 70 6.63 13.30 -7.39
N ASP A 71 6.97 14.14 -8.35
CA ASP A 71 7.77 15.34 -8.19
C ASP A 71 7.18 16.51 -9.00
N GLY A 72 7.99 17.51 -9.36
CA GLY A 72 7.54 18.65 -10.15
C GLY A 72 7.40 18.38 -11.66
N ALA A 73 7.87 17.24 -12.17
CA ALA A 73 7.93 16.92 -13.59
C ALA A 73 7.02 15.74 -13.97
N ASP A 74 6.95 14.71 -13.14
CA ASP A 74 6.20 13.49 -13.43
C ASP A 74 5.69 12.73 -12.17
N SER A 75 4.98 11.63 -12.42
CA SER A 75 4.38 10.79 -11.38
C SER A 75 4.25 9.34 -11.82
N TYR A 76 4.17 8.43 -10.85
CA TYR A 76 3.97 7.00 -11.06
C TYR A 76 2.98 6.41 -10.05
N ALA A 77 2.39 5.27 -10.40
CA ALA A 77 1.60 4.47 -9.47
C ALA A 77 1.74 2.97 -9.76
N TYR A 78 1.98 2.17 -8.71
CA TYR A 78 2.02 0.71 -8.79
C TYR A 78 1.04 0.09 -7.80
N LEU A 79 0.22 -0.85 -8.27
CA LEU A 79 -0.68 -1.63 -7.45
C LEU A 79 -0.01 -2.94 -7.02
N SER A 80 -0.03 -3.21 -5.72
CA SER A 80 0.29 -4.51 -5.11
C SER A 80 -0.78 -4.90 -4.09
N GLY A 81 -0.78 -6.15 -3.63
CA GLY A 81 -1.81 -6.64 -2.72
C GLY A 81 -2.04 -8.14 -2.81
N SER A 82 -2.34 -8.79 -1.69
CA SER A 82 -2.84 -10.17 -1.68
C SER A 82 -4.22 -10.31 -2.34
N SER A 83 -4.96 -9.20 -2.49
CA SER A 83 -6.18 -9.11 -3.32
C SER A 83 -5.95 -8.68 -4.77
N ALA A 84 -4.72 -8.35 -5.19
CA ALA A 84 -4.46 -7.98 -6.58
C ALA A 84 -4.83 -9.12 -7.54
N GLY A 85 -4.63 -10.39 -7.16
CA GLY A 85 -5.06 -11.55 -7.96
C GLY A 85 -6.59 -11.72 -8.13
N GLY A 86 -7.40 -11.08 -7.28
CA GLY A 86 -8.86 -11.03 -7.46
C GLY A 86 -9.34 -9.87 -8.33
N ILE A 87 -8.48 -8.86 -8.56
CA ILE A 87 -8.76 -7.64 -9.32
C ILE A 87 -8.05 -7.69 -10.69
N ASN A 88 -6.89 -8.32 -10.77
CA ASN A 88 -6.09 -8.61 -11.94
C ASN A 88 -5.68 -10.10 -11.92
N PRO A 89 -6.40 -10.99 -12.61
CA PRO A 89 -6.13 -12.41 -12.60
C PRO A 89 -4.79 -12.80 -13.25
N GLU A 90 -4.16 -11.91 -14.02
CA GLU A 90 -2.81 -12.08 -14.60
C GLU A 90 -1.94 -10.84 -14.29
N PRO A 91 -1.34 -10.76 -13.10
CA PRO A 91 -0.37 -9.72 -12.81
C PRO A 91 0.89 -9.94 -13.65
N GLN A 92 1.16 -9.02 -14.58
CA GLN A 92 2.45 -8.93 -15.25
C GLN A 92 3.45 -8.34 -14.26
N GLY A 93 4.57 -9.06 -14.09
CA GLY A 93 5.56 -8.86 -13.04
C GLY A 93 6.36 -7.57 -13.11
#